data_AF-A0A8T4S5H5-F1
#
_entry.id   AF-A0A8T4S5H5-F1
#
_cell.length_a   1.000
_cell.length_b   1.000
_cell.length_c   1.000
_cell.angle_alpha   90.00
_cell.angle_beta   90.00
_cell.angle_gamma   90.00
#
_symmetry.space_group_name_H-M   'P 1'
#
loop_
_entity.id
_entity.type
_entity.pdbx_description
1 polymer ?
#
loop_
_entity_poly.entity_id
_entity_poly.type
_entity_poly.pdbx_seq_one_letter_code
_entity_poly.pdbx_strand_id
1 'polypeptide(L)' 'MLTEKEIEVLKLVKEGLTQKEVSKRLKISQPAVSNFYNNALKKIKDAKEILKLKREMKIGDE' A
#
# COMPACT_ATOMS: atom_id res chain seq x y z
N MET A 1 -4.28 6.72 -5.32
CA MET A 1 -5.18 6.10 -4.31
C MET A 1 -4.83 4.62 -4.15
N LEU A 2 -4.90 4.10 -2.94
CA LEU A 2 -4.75 2.67 -2.66
C LEU A 2 -6.02 1.91 -3.04
N THR A 3 -5.89 0.69 -3.56
CA THR A 3 -7.04 -0.19 -3.81
C THR A 3 -7.46 -0.92 -2.54
N GLU A 4 -8.67 -1.47 -2.52
CA GLU A 4 -9.14 -2.29 -1.39
C GLU A 4 -8.22 -3.48 -1.12
N LYS A 5 -7.73 -4.15 -2.16
CA LYS A 5 -6.80 -5.29 -2.05
C LYS A 5 -5.44 -4.88 -1.50
N GLU A 6 -4.92 -3.73 -1.92
CA GLU A 6 -3.69 -3.16 -1.37
C GLU A 6 -3.84 -2.85 0.12
N ILE A 7 -5.00 -2.28 0.53
CA ILE A 7 -5.30 -1.98 1.92
C ILE A 7 -5.44 -3.26 2.76
N GLU A 8 -6.18 -4.26 2.27
CA GLU A 8 -6.35 -5.55 2.94
C GLU A 8 -5.00 -6.25 3.17
N VAL A 9 -4.14 -6.29 2.15
CA VAL A 9 -2.80 -6.89 2.26
C VAL A 9 -1.96 -6.15 3.30
N LEU A 10 -1.94 -4.82 3.30
CA LEU A 10 -1.20 -4.03 4.29
C LEU A 10 -1.70 -4.27 5.72
N LYS A 11 -3.02 -4.37 5.93
CA LYS A 11 -3.60 -4.65 7.25
C LYS A 11 -3.15 -6.00 7.80
N LEU A 12 -3.24 -7.05 6.97
CA LEU A 12 -2.86 -8.41 7.40
C LEU A 12 -1.34 -8.52 7.64
N VAL A 13 -0.50 -7.88 6.83
CA VAL A 13 0.94 -7.83 7.08
C VAL A 13 1.25 -7.08 8.37
N LYS A 14 0.53 -5.98 8.67
CA LYS A 14 0.67 -5.25 9.94
C LYS A 14 0.29 -6.10 11.17
N GLU A 15 -0.65 -7.03 11.02
CA GLU A 15 -1.01 -8.03 12.04
C GLU A 15 0.07 -9.12 12.22
N GLY A 16 1.15 -9.09 11.44
CA GLY A 16 2.27 -10.04 11.53
C GLY A 16 2.13 -11.27 10.64
N LEU A 17 1.11 -11.33 9.77
CA LEU A 17 0.94 -12.47 8.87
C LEU A 17 2.00 -12.48 7.77
N THR A 18 2.50 -13.67 7.47
CA THR A 18 3.38 -13.93 6.33
C THR A 18 2.61 -13.85 5.01
N GLN A 19 3.31 -13.62 3.89
CA GLN A 19 2.67 -13.58 2.57
C GLN A 19 1.90 -14.88 2.23
N LYS A 20 2.38 -16.03 2.73
CA LYS A 20 1.72 -17.34 2.59
C LYS A 20 0.39 -17.42 3.35
N GLU A 21 0.31 -16.81 4.53
CA GLU A 21 -0.93 -16.77 5.32
C GLU A 21 -1.92 -15.77 4.72
N VAL A 22 -1.42 -14.60 4.29
CA VAL A 22 -2.22 -13.60 3.58
C VAL A 22 -2.80 -14.19 2.29
N SER A 23 -2.00 -14.94 1.52
CA SER A 23 -2.46 -15.54 0.26
C SER A 23 -3.61 -16.52 0.49
N LYS A 24 -3.51 -17.35 1.54
CA LYS A 24 -4.58 -18.26 1.95
C LYS A 24 -5.83 -17.51 2.41
N ARG A 25 -5.66 -16.48 3.25
CA ARG A 25 -6.78 -15.71 3.82
C ARG A 25 -7.55 -14.93 2.77
N LEU A 26 -6.85 -14.34 1.81
CA LEU A 26 -7.44 -13.55 0.72
C LEU A 26 -7.79 -14.39 -0.52
N LYS A 27 -7.51 -15.70 -0.52
CA LYS A 27 -7.73 -16.62 -1.64
C LYS A 27 -7.08 -16.15 -2.95
N ILE A 28 -5.84 -15.67 -2.86
CA ILE A 28 -5.01 -15.24 -4.01
C ILE A 28 -3.65 -15.92 -3.98
N SER A 29 -2.87 -15.80 -5.04
CA SER A 29 -1.51 -16.35 -5.10
C SER A 29 -0.53 -15.53 -4.24
N GLN A 30 0.54 -16.15 -3.73
CA GLN A 30 1.59 -15.40 -3.03
C GLN A 30 2.24 -14.30 -3.90
N PRO A 31 2.51 -14.51 -5.20
CA PRO A 31 2.94 -13.43 -6.08
C PRO A 31 1.96 -12.27 -6.14
N ALA A 32 0.65 -12.53 -6.15
CA ALA A 32 -0.35 -11.46 -6.11
C ALA A 32 -0.28 -10.66 -4.80
N VAL A 33 -0.11 -11.33 -3.65
CA VAL A 33 0.12 -10.65 -2.36
C VAL A 33 1.35 -9.73 -2.42
N SER A 34 2.47 -10.25 -2.93
CA SER A 34 3.70 -9.46 -3.10
C SER A 34 3.47 -8.24 -3.99
N ASN A 35 2.78 -8.41 -5.11
CA ASN A 35 2.45 -7.32 -6.03
C ASN A 35 1.58 -6.25 -5.36
N PHE A 36 0.50 -6.64 -4.68
CA PHE A 36 -0.34 -5.69 -3.95
C PHE A 36 0.43 -4.96 -2.86
N TYR A 37 1.26 -5.67 -2.08
CA TYR A 37 2.09 -5.08 -1.05
C TYR A 37 3.06 -4.02 -1.61
N ASN A 38 3.82 -4.39 -2.65
CA ASN A 38 4.81 -3.50 -3.26
C ASN A 38 4.17 -2.28 -3.94
N ASN A 39 3.05 -2.48 -4.65
CA ASN A 39 2.30 -1.39 -5.26
C ASN A 39 1.76 -0.42 -4.20
N ALA A 40 1.26 -0.95 -3.08
CA ALA A 40 0.78 -0.15 -1.99
C ALA A 40 1.89 0.72 -1.38
N LEU A 41 3.06 0.12 -1.10
CA LEU A 41 4.22 0.85 -0.58
C LEU A 41 4.71 1.93 -1.54
N LYS A 42 4.76 1.63 -2.84
CA LYS A 42 5.14 2.61 -3.87
C LYS A 42 4.19 3.80 -3.85
N LYS A 43 2.87 3.57 -3.87
CA LYS A 43 1.87 4.65 -3.81
C LYS A 43 1.98 5.50 -2.56
N ILE A 44 2.27 4.90 -1.40
CA ILE A 44 2.49 5.62 -0.14
C ILE A 44 3.74 6.50 -0.23
N LYS A 45 4.83 5.97 -0.80
CA LYS A 45 6.06 6.73 -1.03
C LYS A 45 5.81 7.92 -1.95
N ASP A 46 5.19 7.68 -3.10
CA ASP A 46 4.89 8.73 -4.10
C ASP A 46 3.99 9.82 -3.48
N ALA A 47 2.97 9.43 -2.71
CA ALA A 47 2.11 10.37 -2.00
C ALA A 47 2.88 11.21 -0.96
N LYS A 48 3.82 10.60 -0.22
CA LYS A 48 4.68 11.31 0.73
C LYS A 48 5.57 12.34 0.03
N GLU A 49 6.13 12.00 -1.13
CA GLU A 49 6.94 12.91 -1.94
C GLU A 49 6.11 14.09 -2.47
N ILE A 50 4.92 13.82 -3.00
CA ILE A 50 3.99 14.87 -3.46
C ILE A 50 3.60 15.81 -2.31
N LEU A 51 3.27 15.27 -1.13
CA LEU A 51 2.94 16.09 0.04
C LEU A 51 4.12 16.95 0.49
N LYS A 52 5.35 16.44 0.38
CA LYS A 52 6.56 17.22 0.66
C LYS A 52 6.70 18.37 -0.33
N LEU A 53 6.58 18.09 -1.63
CA LEU A 53 6.66 19.09 -2.68
C LEU A 53 5.59 20.18 -2.51
N LYS A 54 4.34 19.78 -2.25
CA LYS A 54 3.23 20.70 -1.99
C LYS A 54 3.55 21.70 -0.86
N ARG A 55 4.16 21.23 0.23
CA ARG A 55 4.58 22.07 1.36
C ARG A 55 5.69 23.05 0.95
N GLU A 56 6.67 22.60 0.19
CA GLU A 56 7.77 23.44 -0.31
C GLU A 56 7.25 24.53 -1.26
N MET A 57 6.28 24.20 -2.10
CA MET A 57 5.70 25.12 -3.08
C MET A 57 4.58 26.00 -2.50
N LYS A 58 4.20 25.82 -1.22
CA LYS A 58 3.08 26.54 -0.56
C LYS A 58 1.76 26.45 -1.34
N ILE A 59 1.50 25.33 -1.99
CA ILE A 59 0.25 25.10 -2.73
C ILE A 59 -0.85 24.71 -1.72
N GLY A 60 -1.93 25.48 -1.68
CA GLY A 60 -3.11 25.23 -0.85
C GLY A 60 -4.02 24.13 -1.42
N ASP A 61 -4.89 23.58 -0.56
CA ASP A 61 -6.05 22.79 -0.99
C ASP A 61 -7.20 23.77 -1.25
N GLU A 62 -7.16 24.48 -2.38
CA GLU A 62 -8.30 25.29 -2.83
C GLU A 62 -9.40 24.39 -3.43
#